data_AF-A0A356IL41-F1
#
_entry.id   AF-A0A356IL41-F1
#
_cell.length_a   1.000
_cell.length_b   1.000
_cell.length_c   1.000
_cell.angle_alpha   90.00
_cell.angle_beta   90.00
_cell.angle_gamma   90.00
#
_symmetry.space_group_name_H-M   'P 1'
#
loop_
_entity.id
_entity.type
_entity.pdbx_description
1 polymer ?
#
loop_
_entity_poly.entity_id
_entity_poly.type
_entity_poly.pdbx_seq_one_letter_code
_entity_poly.pdbx_strand_id
1 'polypeptide(L)'
;MGPEAQSRFTVISGDCAEVARAVRKGADEVMTYRRKSKDAFYFNWKLNIPKDLQIPFDPTHESMTKLNLSKDQPIHDLASNLRRAFSGIVAGNVKEQGINQIKEKGPFELSGDPAIMSALDRLLRTFVDQNRMKIGDGTYTPCYRVAT
;
A
#
# COMPACT_ATOMS: atom_id res chain seq x y z
N MET A 1 12.55 2.43 1.49
CA MET A 1 12.23 3.58 0.62
C MET A 1 12.77 4.86 1.26
N GLY A 2 12.93 5.92 0.48
CA GLY A 2 13.59 7.16 0.89
C GLY A 2 13.42 8.26 -0.17
N PRO A 3 14.39 9.17 -0.35
CA PRO A 3 14.30 10.28 -1.31
C PRO A 3 13.96 9.86 -2.74
N GLU A 4 14.42 8.69 -3.19
CA GLU A 4 14.10 8.13 -4.52
C GLU A 4 12.61 7.86 -4.74
N ALA A 5 11.87 7.55 -3.66
CA ALA A 5 10.43 7.36 -3.72
C ALA A 5 9.71 8.71 -3.75
N GLN A 6 10.20 9.66 -2.94
CA GLN A 6 9.66 11.02 -2.87
C GLN A 6 9.81 11.76 -4.20
N SER A 7 10.87 11.48 -4.97
CA SER A 7 11.05 12.06 -6.31
C SER A 7 10.07 11.52 -7.37
N ARG A 8 9.21 10.55 -7.04
CA ARG A 8 8.23 9.96 -7.98
C ARG A 8 6.84 10.56 -7.88
N PHE A 9 6.59 11.45 -6.93
CA PHE A 9 5.31 12.13 -6.78
C PHE A 9 5.49 13.57 -6.33
N THR A 10 4.43 14.36 -6.47
CA THR A 10 4.37 15.73 -5.95
C THR A 10 3.10 15.84 -5.10
N VAL A 11 3.22 16.49 -3.94
CA VAL A 11 2.08 16.72 -3.04
C VAL A 11 1.57 18.14 -3.26
N ILE A 12 0.33 18.26 -3.73
CA ILE A 12 -0.38 19.54 -3.89
C ILE A 12 -1.55 19.49 -2.90
N SER A 13 -1.65 20.49 -2.01
CA SER A 13 -2.70 20.55 -0.97
C SER A 13 -3.54 21.81 -1.14
N GLY A 14 -4.86 21.67 -1.13
CA GLY A 14 -5.80 22.81 -1.16
C GLY A 14 -5.97 23.51 -2.50
N ASP A 15 -5.32 23.06 -3.58
CA ASP A 15 -5.42 23.68 -4.91
C ASP A 15 -5.84 22.67 -5.98
N CYS A 16 -7.15 22.59 -6.23
CA CYS A 16 -7.72 21.72 -7.26
C CYS A 16 -7.30 22.13 -8.67
N ALA A 17 -7.10 23.43 -8.93
CA ALA A 17 -6.75 23.93 -10.24
C ALA A 17 -5.30 23.58 -10.60
N GLU A 18 -4.40 23.63 -9.61
CA GLU A 18 -3.02 23.18 -9.78
C GLU A 18 -2.93 21.68 -10.00
N VAL A 19 -3.71 20.87 -9.28
CA VAL A 19 -3.82 19.44 -9.55
C VAL A 19 -4.23 19.19 -11.01
N ALA A 20 -5.25 19.91 -11.52
CA ALA A 20 -5.70 19.77 -12.90
C ALA A 20 -4.61 20.16 -13.92
N ARG A 21 -3.88 21.26 -13.67
CA ARG A 21 -2.76 21.69 -14.52
C ARG A 21 -1.63 20.67 -14.53
N ALA A 22 -1.25 20.14 -13.36
CA ALA A 22 -0.21 19.12 -13.23
C ALA A 22 -0.58 17.83 -13.98
N VAL A 23 -1.83 17.36 -13.86
CA VAL A 23 -2.32 16.18 -14.59
C VAL A 23 -2.34 16.42 -16.10
N ARG A 24 -2.79 17.59 -16.57
CA ARG A 24 -2.79 17.95 -18.01
C ARG A 24 -1.39 17.92 -18.59
N LYS A 25 -0.42 18.53 -17.88
CA LYS A 25 0.99 18.52 -18.28
C LYS A 25 1.55 17.09 -18.31
N GLY A 26 1.27 16.29 -17.28
CA GLY A 26 1.68 14.89 -17.22
C GLY A 26 1.10 14.05 -18.37
N ALA A 27 -0.14 14.33 -18.80
CA ALA A 27 -0.73 13.67 -19.96
C ALA A 27 0.03 13.97 -21.27
N ASP A 28 0.51 15.20 -21.46
CA ASP A 28 1.33 15.57 -22.62
C ASP A 28 2.69 14.86 -22.62
N GLU A 29 3.31 14.76 -21.45
CA GLU A 29 4.54 14.00 -21.24
C GLU A 29 4.34 12.51 -21.54
N VAL A 30 3.25 11.92 -21.07
CA VAL A 30 2.88 10.51 -21.37
C VAL A 30 2.68 10.31 -22.87
N MET A 31 1.93 11.18 -23.55
CA MET A 31 1.74 11.06 -25.01
C MET A 31 3.07 11.14 -25.75
N THR A 32 3.95 12.05 -25.36
CA THR A 32 5.29 12.19 -25.93
C THR A 32 6.13 10.93 -25.70
N TYR A 33 6.12 10.40 -24.47
CA TYR A 33 6.80 9.16 -24.13
C TYR A 33 6.31 7.97 -24.97
N ARG A 34 4.99 7.77 -25.09
CA ARG A 34 4.40 6.65 -25.84
C ARG A 34 4.74 6.71 -27.33
N ARG A 35 4.71 7.91 -27.94
CA ARG A 35 5.18 8.11 -29.32
C ARG A 35 6.65 7.72 -29.49
N LYS A 36 7.51 8.28 -28.62
CA LYS A 36 8.96 8.02 -28.67
C LYS A 36 9.29 6.54 -28.44
N SER A 37 8.59 5.91 -27.51
CA SER A 37 8.80 4.51 -27.16
C SER A 37 8.07 3.54 -28.08
N LYS A 38 7.24 4.02 -29.02
CA LYS A 38 6.39 3.18 -29.89
C LYS A 38 5.50 2.23 -29.09
N ASP A 39 4.90 2.73 -28.01
CA ASP A 39 3.94 1.99 -27.18
C ASP A 39 2.51 2.50 -27.44
N ALA A 40 1.51 1.68 -27.12
CA ALA A 40 0.11 2.03 -27.30
C ALA A 40 -0.29 3.19 -26.38
N PHE A 41 -1.23 4.03 -26.80
CA PHE A 41 -1.78 5.07 -25.94
C PHE A 41 -2.73 4.50 -24.88
N TYR A 42 -3.53 3.49 -25.27
CA TYR A 42 -4.59 2.90 -24.45
C TYR A 42 -4.11 1.84 -23.45
N PHE A 43 -2.89 1.32 -23.60
CA PHE A 43 -2.29 0.36 -22.66
C PHE A 43 -0.78 0.58 -22.59
N ASN A 44 -0.21 0.49 -21.39
CA ASN A 44 1.23 0.73 -21.17
C ASN A 44 2.00 -0.60 -21.19
N TRP A 45 2.29 -1.13 -22.38
CA TRP A 45 2.99 -2.42 -22.51
C TRP A 45 4.44 -2.35 -22.01
N LYS A 46 5.04 -1.17 -22.03
CA LYS A 46 6.43 -0.97 -21.59
C LYS A 46 6.59 -0.81 -20.08
N LEU A 47 5.50 -0.73 -19.33
CA LEU A 47 5.56 -0.74 -17.88
C LEU A 47 6.01 -2.12 -17.40
N ASN A 48 7.23 -2.20 -16.88
CA ASN A 48 7.70 -3.41 -16.24
C ASN A 48 7.07 -3.55 -14.84
N ILE A 49 6.31 -4.62 -14.64
CA ILE A 49 5.74 -4.98 -13.34
C ILE A 49 6.39 -6.28 -12.90
N PRO A 50 7.23 -6.26 -11.85
CA PRO A 50 7.78 -7.47 -11.24
C PRO A 50 6.72 -8.54 -10.91
N LYS A 51 7.08 -9.82 -11.08
CA LYS A 51 6.14 -10.96 -10.94
C LYS A 51 5.52 -11.05 -9.54
N ASP A 52 6.28 -10.72 -8.52
CA ASP A 52 5.86 -10.70 -7.11
C ASP A 52 4.72 -9.71 -6.81
N LEU A 53 4.58 -8.65 -7.63
CA LEU A 53 3.46 -7.71 -7.59
C LEU A 53 2.22 -8.20 -8.34
N GLN A 54 2.37 -9.21 -9.20
CA GLN A 54 1.27 -9.79 -9.99
C GLN A 54 0.63 -11.00 -9.28
N ILE A 55 1.40 -11.71 -8.45
CA ILE A 55 0.92 -12.90 -7.73
C ILE A 55 -0.14 -12.50 -6.69
N PRO A 56 -1.33 -13.11 -6.72
CA PRO A 56 -2.34 -12.91 -5.68
C PRO A 56 -1.79 -13.22 -4.29
N PHE A 57 -2.20 -12.43 -3.30
CA PHE A 57 -1.84 -12.64 -1.92
C PHE A 57 -3.10 -12.95 -1.11
N ASP A 58 -3.17 -14.16 -0.56
CA ASP A 58 -4.23 -14.58 0.35
C ASP A 58 -3.80 -14.30 1.80
N PRO A 59 -4.46 -13.36 2.51
CA PRO A 59 -4.07 -12.97 3.86
C PRO A 59 -4.61 -13.95 4.90
N THR A 60 -3.73 -14.83 5.36
CA THR A 60 -3.93 -15.73 6.49
C THR A 60 -2.96 -15.35 7.60
N HIS A 61 -3.17 -15.78 8.85
CA HIS A 61 -2.20 -15.53 9.93
C HIS A 61 -0.79 -16.02 9.56
N GLU A 62 -0.69 -17.17 8.89
CA GLU A 62 0.58 -17.72 8.42
C GLU A 62 1.21 -16.84 7.31
N SER A 63 0.46 -16.41 6.31
CA SER A 63 1.03 -15.61 5.22
C SER A 63 1.41 -14.19 5.68
N MET A 64 0.64 -13.63 6.62
CA MET A 64 0.89 -12.31 7.21
C MET A 64 2.13 -12.32 8.10
N THR A 65 2.33 -13.34 8.94
CA THR A 65 3.52 -13.48 9.78
C THR A 65 4.80 -13.76 9.00
N LYS A 66 4.70 -14.33 7.79
CA LYS A 66 5.85 -14.60 6.92
C LYS A 66 6.31 -13.39 6.09
N LEU A 67 5.63 -12.25 6.19
CA LEU A 67 6.02 -11.06 5.44
C LEU A 67 7.41 -10.58 5.91
N ASN A 68 8.37 -10.50 4.99
CA ASN A 68 9.66 -9.91 5.30
C ASN A 68 9.51 -8.38 5.35
N LEU A 69 9.33 -7.83 6.55
CA LEU A 69 9.26 -6.40 6.81
C LEU A 69 10.57 -5.86 7.43
N SER A 70 11.71 -6.37 6.94
CA SER A 70 13.05 -5.91 7.31
C SER A 70 13.64 -4.94 6.26
N LYS A 71 14.72 -4.26 6.62
CA LYS A 71 15.51 -3.46 5.67
C LYS A 71 16.57 -4.27 4.93
N ASP A 72 16.84 -5.50 5.35
CA ASP A 72 17.87 -6.37 4.78
C ASP A 72 17.35 -7.14 3.56
N GLN A 73 16.87 -6.37 2.58
CA GLN A 73 16.34 -6.86 1.31
C GLN A 73 16.32 -5.71 0.29
N PRO A 74 16.22 -6.01 -1.01
CA PRO A 74 16.01 -4.97 -2.02
C PRO A 74 14.79 -4.08 -1.70
N ILE A 75 14.92 -2.79 -1.99
CA ILE A 75 13.91 -1.79 -1.59
C ILE A 75 12.52 -2.03 -2.20
N HIS A 76 12.48 -2.63 -3.39
CA HIS A 76 11.24 -2.97 -4.09
C HIS A 76 10.55 -4.18 -3.46
N ASP A 77 11.30 -5.14 -2.91
CA ASP A 77 10.75 -6.29 -2.19
C ASP A 77 10.10 -5.85 -0.88
N LEU A 78 10.74 -4.94 -0.15
CA LEU A 78 10.12 -4.33 1.03
C LEU A 78 8.82 -3.61 0.67
N ALA A 79 8.79 -2.86 -0.44
CA ALA A 79 7.55 -2.21 -0.91
C ALA A 79 6.46 -3.23 -1.27
N SER A 80 6.83 -4.36 -1.88
CA SER A 80 5.93 -5.48 -2.20
C SER A 80 5.35 -6.14 -0.94
N ASN A 81 6.17 -6.36 0.08
CA ASN A 81 5.72 -6.92 1.36
C ASN A 81 4.84 -5.94 2.15
N LEU A 82 5.16 -4.63 2.14
CA LEU A 82 4.29 -3.60 2.71
C LEU A 82 2.92 -3.55 1.99
N ARG A 83 2.91 -3.65 0.65
CA ARG A 83 1.66 -3.75 -0.13
C ARG A 83 0.82 -4.95 0.33
N ARG A 84 1.44 -6.11 0.57
CA ARG A 84 0.76 -7.32 1.08
C ARG A 84 0.22 -7.12 2.49
N ALA A 85 0.99 -6.51 3.40
CA ALA A 85 0.53 -6.18 4.75
C ALA A 85 -0.73 -5.30 4.73
N PHE A 86 -0.73 -4.20 3.97
CA PHE A 86 -1.91 -3.35 3.81
C PHE A 86 -3.08 -4.09 3.16
N SER A 87 -2.83 -4.93 2.16
CA SER A 87 -3.87 -5.77 1.54
C SER A 87 -4.51 -6.72 2.56
N GLY A 88 -3.72 -7.28 3.48
CA GLY A 88 -4.22 -8.12 4.57
C GLY A 88 -5.07 -7.35 5.57
N ILE A 89 -4.65 -6.14 5.96
CA ILE A 89 -5.44 -5.26 6.83
C ILE A 89 -6.78 -4.91 6.18
N VAL A 90 -6.79 -4.55 4.89
CA VAL A 90 -8.03 -4.30 4.15
C VAL A 90 -8.90 -5.55 4.12
N ALA A 91 -8.32 -6.73 3.86
CA ALA A 91 -9.08 -7.97 3.86
C ALA A 91 -9.72 -8.29 5.23
N GLY A 92 -8.96 -8.13 6.31
CA GLY A 92 -9.45 -8.33 7.68
C GLY A 92 -10.55 -7.37 8.10
N ASN A 93 -10.60 -6.17 7.49
CA ASN A 93 -11.61 -5.15 7.80
C ASN A 93 -12.91 -5.29 6.99
N VAL A 94 -12.84 -5.65 5.70
CA VAL A 94 -14.02 -5.55 4.81
C VAL A 94 -14.34 -6.79 3.99
N LYS A 95 -13.43 -7.78 3.89
CA LYS A 95 -13.69 -9.00 3.10
C LYS A 95 -14.18 -10.10 4.02
N GLU A 96 -15.24 -10.80 3.63
CA GLU A 96 -15.86 -11.86 4.42
C GLU A 96 -14.85 -12.91 4.92
N GLN A 97 -14.03 -13.46 4.02
CA GLN A 97 -12.99 -14.43 4.37
C GLN A 97 -11.98 -13.87 5.40
N GLY A 98 -11.57 -12.61 5.24
CA GLY A 98 -10.65 -11.96 6.16
C GLY A 98 -11.29 -11.72 7.53
N ILE A 99 -12.53 -11.22 7.56
CA ILE A 99 -13.30 -11.02 8.80
C ILE A 99 -13.46 -12.36 9.55
N ASN A 100 -13.74 -13.45 8.85
CA ASN A 100 -13.87 -14.77 9.48
C ASN A 100 -12.54 -15.25 10.09
N GLN A 101 -11.41 -15.09 9.39
CA GLN A 101 -10.08 -15.37 9.96
C GLN A 101 -9.83 -14.59 11.25
N ILE A 102 -10.22 -13.31 11.27
CA ILE A 102 -10.04 -12.45 12.44
C ILE A 102 -10.95 -12.87 13.61
N LYS A 103 -12.20 -13.25 13.32
CA LYS A 103 -13.12 -13.76 14.34
C LYS A 103 -12.65 -15.08 14.95
N GLU A 104 -12.11 -15.98 14.14
CA GLU A 104 -11.70 -17.31 14.57
C GLU A 104 -10.36 -17.32 15.31
N LYS A 105 -9.39 -16.55 14.81
CA LYS A 105 -7.98 -16.64 15.25
C LYS A 105 -7.45 -15.35 15.87
N GLY A 106 -8.26 -14.29 15.92
CA GLY A 106 -7.84 -12.98 16.39
C GLY A 106 -7.09 -12.16 15.33
N PRO A 107 -6.47 -11.03 15.72
CA PRO A 107 -5.81 -10.11 14.78
C PRO A 107 -4.63 -10.73 14.03
N PHE A 108 -4.32 -10.21 12.85
CA PHE A 108 -3.08 -10.55 12.15
C PHE A 108 -1.86 -9.97 12.88
N GLU A 109 -0.85 -10.79 13.13
CA GLU A 109 0.42 -10.35 13.71
C GLU A 109 1.38 -9.88 12.60
N LEU A 110 1.92 -8.67 12.74
CA LEU A 110 2.91 -8.08 11.85
C LEU A 110 4.19 -7.82 12.64
N SER A 111 5.31 -8.35 12.17
CA SER A 111 6.63 -8.19 12.79
C SER A 111 7.70 -7.88 11.74
N GLY A 112 8.81 -7.28 12.15
CA GLY A 112 9.89 -6.87 11.25
C GLY A 112 10.91 -5.95 11.91
N ASP A 113 11.56 -5.11 11.10
CA ASP A 113 12.50 -4.09 11.60
C ASP A 113 11.79 -3.12 12.57
N PRO A 114 12.33 -2.86 13.77
CA PRO A 114 11.66 -2.04 14.79
C PRO A 114 11.27 -0.64 14.31
N ALA A 115 12.11 0.01 13.48
CA ALA A 115 11.79 1.34 12.98
C ALA A 115 10.69 1.31 11.91
N ILE A 116 10.62 0.24 11.09
CA ILE A 116 9.51 0.03 10.15
C ILE A 116 8.22 -0.24 10.93
N MET A 117 8.26 -1.13 11.93
CA MET A 117 7.09 -1.46 12.76
C MET A 117 6.56 -0.23 13.52
N SER A 118 7.44 0.57 14.12
CA SER A 118 7.06 1.82 14.79
C SER A 118 6.42 2.84 13.83
N ALA A 119 6.97 2.98 12.62
CA ALA A 119 6.39 3.86 11.60
C ALA A 119 5.03 3.36 11.10
N LEU A 120 4.90 2.05 10.90
CA LEU A 120 3.65 1.41 10.47
C LEU A 120 2.56 1.54 11.53
N ASP A 121 2.86 1.25 12.81
CA ASP A 121 1.90 1.40 13.91
C ASP A 121 1.40 2.84 14.02
N ARG A 122 2.31 3.82 13.97
CA ARG A 122 1.95 5.25 14.01
C ARG A 122 1.04 5.66 12.86
N LEU A 123 1.35 5.21 11.64
CA LEU A 123 0.54 5.48 10.45
C LEU A 123 -0.86 4.88 10.59
N LEU A 124 -0.94 3.62 11.01
CA LEU A 124 -2.20 2.90 11.18
C LEU A 124 -3.06 3.52 12.30
N ARG A 125 -2.47 3.89 13.44
CA ARG A 125 -3.17 4.65 14.50
C ARG A 125 -3.71 5.97 13.99
N THR A 126 -2.93 6.71 13.19
CA THR A 126 -3.41 7.95 12.55
C THR A 126 -4.65 7.71 11.68
N PHE A 127 -4.74 6.56 10.99
CA PHE A 127 -5.94 6.20 10.23
C PHE A 127 -7.14 5.89 11.13
N VAL A 128 -6.92 5.23 12.27
CA VAL A 128 -7.96 4.99 13.27
C VAL A 128 -8.47 6.32 13.84
N ASP A 129 -7.56 7.17 14.31
CA ASP A 129 -7.88 8.46 14.94
C ASP A 129 -8.62 9.41 13.99
N GLN A 130 -8.32 9.34 12.69
CA GLN A 130 -8.98 10.11 11.64
C GLN A 130 -10.25 9.43 11.08
N ASN A 131 -10.74 8.36 11.71
CA ASN A 131 -11.92 7.59 11.29
C ASN A 131 -11.84 7.10 9.82
N ARG A 132 -10.65 6.71 9.36
CA ARG A 132 -10.41 6.22 7.98
C ARG A 132 -10.53 4.71 7.84
N MET A 133 -10.68 3.96 8.94
CA MET A 133 -10.69 2.50 8.94
C MET A 133 -12.10 1.89 8.87
N LYS A 134 -13.14 2.68 9.15
CA LYS A 134 -14.55 2.28 9.14
C LYS A 134 -15.41 3.47 8.75
N ILE A 135 -16.46 3.23 7.97
CA ILE A 135 -17.47 4.24 7.63
C ILE A 135 -18.56 4.24 8.70
N GLY A 136 -18.97 5.44 9.13
CA GLY A 136 -20.07 5.65 10.06
C GLY A 136 -19.66 5.57 11.53
N ASP A 137 -20.66 5.63 12.40
CA ASP A 137 -20.46 5.73 13.84
C ASP A 137 -20.18 4.35 14.46
N GLY A 138 -19.07 4.24 15.19
CA GLY A 138 -18.75 3.07 16.00
C GLY A 138 -17.25 2.84 16.13
N THR A 139 -16.86 2.31 17.29
CA THR A 139 -15.46 2.03 17.60
C THR A 139 -14.87 1.02 16.61
N TYR A 140 -13.75 1.38 16.00
CA TYR A 140 -12.96 0.46 15.17
C TYR A 140 -12.06 -0.39 16.07
N THR A 141 -12.20 -1.72 15.97
CA THR A 141 -11.29 -2.68 16.60
C THR A 141 -10.27 -3.13 15.55
N PRO A 142 -8.96 -2.87 15.74
CA PRO A 142 -7.93 -3.28 14.78
C PRO A 142 -7.94 -4.78 14.48
N CYS A 143 -7.92 -5.13 13.20
CA CYS A 143 -7.75 -6.51 12.73
C CYS A 143 -6.28 -6.95 12.68
N TYR A 144 -5.38 -6.16 13.27
CA TYR A 144 -3.94 -6.36 13.24
C TYR A 144 -3.33 -6.00 14.59
N ARG A 145 -2.16 -6.58 14.85
CA ARG A 145 -1.26 -6.21 15.94
C ARG A 145 0.13 -6.06 15.36
N VAL A 146 0.76 -4.92 15.63
CA VAL A 146 2.14 -4.65 15.23
C VAL A 146 3.03 -5.02 16.41
N ALA A 147 3.91 -6.00 16.21
CA ALA A 147 4.93 -6.35 17.19
C ALA A 147 6.02 -5.28 17.16
N THR A 148 6.01 -4.42 18.18
CA THR A 148 7.01 -3.37 18.43
C THR A 148 7.99 -3.79 19.50
#